data_AF-A0A395L9S9-F1
#
_entry.id   AF-A0A395L9S9-F1
#
_cell.length_a   1.000
_cell.length_b   1.000
_cell.length_c   1.000
_cell.angle_alpha   90.00
_cell.angle_beta   90.00
_cell.angle_gamma   90.00
#
_symmetry.space_group_name_H-M   'P 1'
#
loop_
_entity.id
_entity.type
_entity.pdbx_description
1 polymer ?
#
loop_
_entity_poly.entity_id
_entity_poly.type
_entity_poly.pdbx_seq_one_letter_code
_entity_poly.pdbx_strand_id
1 'polypeptide(L)'
;MKSAVVAMSGLLFACSAVPSGAEDARPPIPACALSGSTSVMIGGQPALRLSDVANCPPELYEVVPSIMIEGQPVVHFRSGSGATGDCTAKAESSVTFEGKAAQRLGDVDCKVK
;
A
#
# COMPACT_ATOMS: atom_id res chain seq x y z
N MET A 1 72.85 -22.86 -15.93
CA MET A 1 73.02 -21.46 -16.38
C MET A 1 71.67 -21.03 -16.95
N LYS A 2 70.78 -20.45 -16.12
CA LYS A 2 70.55 -18.99 -15.93
C LYS A 2 69.86 -18.32 -17.14
N SER A 3 68.56 -18.05 -16.97
CA SER A 3 67.81 -16.80 -17.30
C SER A 3 66.45 -16.94 -16.58
N ALA A 4 66.06 -16.20 -15.54
CA ALA A 4 65.89 -14.75 -15.35
C ALA A 4 64.96 -14.13 -16.41
N VAL A 5 63.96 -13.28 -16.16
CA VAL A 5 63.13 -12.86 -15.01
C VAL A 5 62.10 -11.88 -15.61
N VAL A 6 60.85 -11.90 -15.12
CA VAL A 6 59.86 -10.79 -14.99
C VAL A 6 59.31 -10.06 -16.24
N ALA A 7 57.97 -10.05 -16.38
CA ALA A 7 57.07 -8.87 -16.26
C ALA A 7 55.64 -9.30 -16.71
N MET A 8 54.65 -9.46 -15.82
CA MET A 8 53.84 -8.45 -15.11
C MET A 8 52.62 -7.96 -15.92
N SER A 9 51.47 -8.06 -15.24
CA SER A 9 50.22 -7.30 -15.44
C SER A 9 49.14 -7.92 -16.33
N GLY A 10 47.99 -8.22 -15.71
CA GLY A 10 46.79 -8.71 -16.38
C GLY A 10 45.70 -9.14 -15.41
N LEU A 11 45.35 -8.24 -14.49
CA LEU A 11 44.28 -8.34 -13.50
C LEU A 11 42.91 -8.53 -14.20
N LEU A 12 42.25 -9.69 -14.11
CA LEU A 12 40.81 -9.80 -14.36
C LEU A 12 40.14 -10.78 -13.40
N PHE A 13 39.53 -10.16 -12.39
CA PHE A 13 38.63 -10.68 -11.39
C PHE A 13 37.30 -11.08 -12.08
N ALA A 14 36.98 -12.37 -12.14
CA ALA A 14 35.70 -12.85 -12.65
C ALA A 14 34.80 -13.30 -11.48
N CYS A 15 34.15 -12.34 -10.81
CA CYS A 15 33.03 -12.59 -9.91
C CYS A 15 31.86 -13.15 -10.72
N SER A 16 31.59 -14.44 -10.58
CA SER A 16 30.43 -15.09 -11.19
C SER A 16 29.17 -14.80 -10.38
N ALA A 17 28.17 -14.28 -11.08
CA ALA A 17 26.89 -13.77 -10.62
C ALA A 17 26.13 -14.66 -9.61
N VAL A 18 25.67 -14.02 -8.53
CA VAL A 18 24.50 -14.47 -7.76
C VAL A 18 23.24 -14.09 -8.55
N PRO A 19 22.26 -15.00 -8.73
CA PRO A 19 20.95 -14.62 -9.24
C PRO A 19 20.20 -13.89 -8.12
N SER A 20 20.18 -12.57 -8.17
CA SER A 20 19.23 -11.78 -7.41
C SER A 20 17.87 -12.01 -8.06
N GLY A 21 17.01 -12.81 -7.43
CA GLY A 21 15.59 -12.80 -7.71
C GLY A 21 15.08 -11.39 -7.43
N ALA A 22 15.00 -10.58 -8.48
CA ALA A 22 14.23 -9.37 -8.46
C ALA A 22 12.77 -9.82 -8.50
N GLU A 23 12.16 -9.97 -7.31
CA GLU A 23 10.71 -9.85 -7.22
C GLU A 23 10.34 -8.57 -7.98
N ASP A 24 9.50 -8.71 -9.01
CA ASP A 24 8.83 -7.61 -9.72
C ASP A 24 7.88 -6.92 -8.73
N ALA A 25 8.45 -6.28 -7.72
CA ALA A 25 7.78 -5.35 -6.85
C ALA A 25 7.60 -4.08 -7.65
N ARG A 26 6.63 -4.10 -8.58
CA ARG A 26 5.99 -2.86 -9.02
C ARG A 26 5.68 -2.08 -7.75
N PRO A 27 6.15 -0.83 -7.62
CA PRO A 27 5.82 -0.03 -6.46
C PRO A 27 4.31 -0.11 -6.28
N PRO A 28 3.78 -0.53 -5.12
CA PRO A 28 2.36 -0.43 -4.88
C PRO A 28 1.99 1.02 -5.16
N ILE A 29 0.92 1.20 -5.94
CA ILE A 29 0.35 2.52 -6.15
C ILE A 29 0.17 3.12 -4.75
N PRO A 30 0.61 4.37 -4.51
CA PRO A 30 0.51 4.95 -3.17
C PRO A 30 -0.92 4.73 -2.70
N ALA A 31 -1.06 3.93 -1.63
CA ALA A 31 -2.35 3.47 -1.17
C ALA A 31 -3.24 4.69 -1.04
N CYS A 32 -4.34 4.79 -1.78
CA CYS A 32 -5.14 6.02 -1.75
C CYS A 32 -5.61 6.35 -0.31
N ALA A 33 -5.68 5.30 0.54
CA ALA A 33 -5.72 5.32 1.99
C ALA A 33 -4.30 5.21 2.58
N LEU A 34 -3.56 6.33 2.69
CA LEU A 34 -2.13 6.35 3.07
C LEU A 34 -1.89 6.14 4.58
N SER A 35 -2.91 6.41 5.39
CA SER A 35 -2.87 6.37 6.85
C SER A 35 -4.20 5.89 7.41
N GLY A 36 -4.30 5.79 8.73
CA GLY A 36 -5.57 5.61 9.43
C GLY A 36 -5.57 6.36 10.75
N SER A 37 -6.61 6.13 11.54
CA SER A 37 -6.72 6.62 12.91
C SER A 37 -5.53 6.19 13.79
N THR A 38 -5.10 7.09 14.67
CA THR A 38 -4.06 6.81 15.67
C THR A 38 -4.63 6.24 16.96
N SER A 39 -5.92 6.45 17.23
CA SER A 39 -6.60 6.10 18.48
C SER A 39 -7.58 4.93 18.36
N VAL A 40 -8.12 4.65 17.16
CA VAL A 40 -9.10 3.60 16.93
C VAL A 40 -8.54 2.53 16.01
N MET A 41 -8.57 1.28 16.49
CA MET A 41 -8.09 0.10 15.79
C MET A 41 -9.25 -0.88 15.55
N ILE A 42 -9.29 -1.48 14.37
CA ILE A 42 -10.26 -2.50 13.96
C ILE A 42 -9.48 -3.75 13.54
N GLY A 43 -9.68 -4.85 14.26
CA GLY A 43 -8.94 -6.09 14.03
C GLY A 43 -7.41 -5.92 14.02
N GLY A 44 -6.89 -4.98 14.82
CA GLY A 44 -5.47 -4.67 14.94
C GLY A 44 -4.87 -3.73 13.89
N GLN A 45 -5.66 -3.14 12.99
CA GLN A 45 -5.20 -2.07 12.08
C GLN A 45 -5.97 -0.76 12.33
N PRO A 46 -5.37 0.41 12.03
CA PRO A 46 -6.03 1.71 12.10
C PRO A 46 -7.37 1.77 11.37
N ALA A 47 -8.41 2.35 11.97
CA ALA A 47 -9.67 2.63 11.27
C ALA A 47 -9.51 3.74 10.21
N LEU A 48 -10.22 3.66 9.08
CA LEU A 48 -10.17 4.71 8.05
C LEU A 48 -11.17 5.84 8.32
N ARG A 49 -10.70 7.08 8.13
CA ARG A 49 -11.50 8.31 8.20
C ARG A 49 -11.43 9.06 6.89
N LEU A 50 -12.23 10.12 6.77
CA LEU A 50 -12.26 10.95 5.57
C LEU A 50 -10.89 11.53 5.17
N SER A 51 -10.08 12.05 6.10
CA SER A 51 -8.74 12.56 5.73
C SER A 51 -7.81 11.50 5.17
N ASP A 52 -7.97 10.26 5.64
CA ASP A 52 -7.07 9.17 5.28
C ASP A 52 -7.23 8.81 3.80
N VAL A 53 -8.39 9.11 3.21
CA VAL A 53 -8.78 8.70 1.85
C VAL A 53 -8.89 9.87 0.87
N ALA A 54 -8.27 11.01 1.19
CA ALA A 54 -8.32 12.22 0.38
C ALA A 54 -7.78 12.04 -1.06
N ASN A 55 -6.96 11.00 -1.30
CA ASN A 55 -6.41 10.67 -2.60
C ASN A 55 -7.18 9.56 -3.34
N CYS A 56 -8.26 9.03 -2.75
CA CYS A 56 -9.09 8.01 -3.37
C CYS A 56 -10.11 8.64 -4.32
N PRO A 57 -10.57 7.90 -5.36
CA PRO A 57 -11.68 8.36 -6.20
C PRO A 57 -12.93 8.61 -5.34
N PRO A 58 -13.46 9.85 -5.25
CA PRO A 58 -14.57 10.21 -4.37
C PRO A 58 -15.89 9.49 -4.67
N GLU A 59 -16.05 8.99 -5.90
CA GLU A 59 -17.20 8.19 -6.33
C GLU A 59 -17.16 6.73 -5.82
N LEU A 60 -16.04 6.31 -5.22
CA LEU A 60 -15.85 4.95 -4.70
C LEU A 60 -15.96 4.88 -3.17
N TYR A 61 -16.28 5.99 -2.50
CA TYR A 61 -16.60 5.98 -1.09
C TYR A 61 -17.82 6.82 -0.73
N GLU A 62 -18.47 6.45 0.36
CA GLU A 62 -19.59 7.15 0.97
C GLU A 62 -19.17 7.67 2.34
N VAL A 63 -19.39 8.96 2.61
CA VAL A 63 -19.09 9.57 3.90
C VAL A 63 -20.21 9.24 4.88
N VAL A 64 -19.84 8.80 6.08
CA VAL A 64 -20.77 8.43 7.16
C VAL A 64 -20.66 9.47 8.28
N PRO A 65 -21.50 10.52 8.27
CA PRO A 65 -21.34 11.67 9.18
C PRO A 65 -21.78 11.39 10.62
N SER A 66 -22.50 10.29 10.86
CA SER A 66 -22.99 9.89 12.19
C SER A 66 -21.90 9.29 13.08
N ILE A 67 -20.80 8.81 12.48
CA ILE A 67 -19.71 8.12 13.17
C ILE A 67 -18.43 8.92 12.97
N MET A 68 -17.88 9.39 14.08
CA MET A 68 -16.72 10.27 14.10
C MET A 68 -15.55 9.58 14.80
N ILE A 69 -14.38 9.58 14.17
CA ILE A 69 -13.12 9.14 14.78
C ILE A 69 -12.15 10.32 14.68
N GLU A 70 -11.60 10.75 15.83
CA GLU A 70 -10.67 11.89 15.91
C GLU A 70 -11.23 13.17 15.26
N GLY A 71 -12.53 13.41 15.45
CA GLY A 71 -13.21 14.60 14.91
C GLY A 71 -13.51 14.55 13.41
N GLN A 72 -13.31 13.41 12.76
CA GLN A 72 -13.58 13.24 11.33
C GLN A 72 -14.56 12.10 11.06
N PRO A 73 -15.42 12.22 10.03
CA PRO A 73 -16.34 11.16 9.69
C PRO A 73 -15.60 9.95 9.12
N VAL A 74 -16.15 8.76 9.35
CA VAL A 74 -15.69 7.54 8.69
C VAL A 74 -16.25 7.44 7.27
N VAL A 75 -15.73 6.49 6.51
CA VAL A 75 -16.09 6.28 5.11
C VAL A 75 -16.38 4.82 4.86
N HIS A 76 -17.36 4.54 4.00
CA HIS A 76 -17.59 3.21 3.43
C HIS A 76 -17.05 3.15 2.03
N PHE A 77 -16.10 2.25 1.77
CA PHE A 77 -15.59 2.01 0.43
C PHE A 77 -16.37 0.94 -0.31
N ARG A 78 -16.48 1.11 -1.62
CA ARG A 78 -16.92 0.07 -2.54
C ARG A 78 -15.80 -0.24 -3.54
N SER A 79 -15.75 -1.49 -3.98
CA SER A 79 -14.95 -1.87 -5.14
C SER A 79 -15.56 -1.32 -6.42
N GLY A 80 -14.73 -0.89 -7.36
CA GLY A 80 -15.20 -0.40 -8.66
C GLY A 80 -14.19 0.47 -9.38
N SER A 81 -14.63 1.03 -10.51
CA SER A 81 -13.86 1.96 -11.33
C SER A 81 -14.30 3.41 -11.10
N GLY A 82 -13.33 4.28 -10.87
CA GLY A 82 -13.49 5.73 -10.81
C GLY A 82 -12.77 6.44 -11.95
N ALA A 83 -12.90 7.76 -11.98
CA ALA A 83 -12.26 8.67 -12.92
C ALA A 83 -10.74 8.71 -12.74
N THR A 84 -10.26 8.62 -11.49
CA THR A 84 -8.83 8.70 -11.15
C THR A 84 -8.17 7.34 -10.89
N GLY A 85 -8.95 6.27 -10.80
CA GLY A 85 -8.42 4.92 -10.57
C GLY A 85 -9.47 3.86 -10.28
N ASP A 86 -9.05 2.61 -10.30
CA ASP A 86 -9.85 1.43 -9.93
C ASP A 86 -9.51 1.01 -8.51
N CYS A 87 -10.51 0.73 -7.67
CA CYS A 87 -10.32 0.31 -6.29
C CYS A 87 -10.94 -1.04 -6.00
N THR A 88 -10.28 -1.80 -5.13
CA THR A 88 -10.81 -3.00 -4.49
C THR A 88 -10.90 -2.73 -2.99
N ALA A 89 -12.08 -2.98 -2.43
CA ALA A 89 -12.32 -2.89 -1.00
C ALA A 89 -12.56 -4.28 -0.42
N LYS A 90 -11.89 -4.58 0.68
CA LYS A 90 -12.14 -5.74 1.54
C LYS A 90 -13.04 -5.33 2.69
N ALA A 91 -13.71 -6.32 3.27
CA ALA A 91 -14.56 -6.15 4.43
C ALA A 91 -14.09 -7.13 5.51
N GLU A 92 -13.75 -6.59 6.67
CA GLU A 92 -13.62 -7.37 7.90
C GLU A 92 -14.93 -7.19 8.69
N SER A 93 -15.60 -8.30 9.04
CA SER A 93 -16.98 -8.27 9.52
C SER A 93 -17.13 -8.23 11.04
N SER A 94 -16.05 -8.15 11.81
CA SER A 94 -16.13 -8.10 13.28
C SER A 94 -16.63 -6.76 13.80
N VAL A 95 -16.42 -5.68 13.05
CA VAL A 95 -16.89 -4.32 13.37
C VAL A 95 -17.68 -3.75 12.20
N THR A 96 -18.82 -3.14 12.52
CA THR A 96 -19.68 -2.49 11.52
C THR A 96 -19.94 -1.03 11.87
N PHE A 97 -19.99 -0.20 10.83
CA PHE A 97 -20.47 1.18 10.88
C PHE A 97 -21.80 1.23 10.11
N GLU A 98 -22.88 1.60 10.81
CA GLU A 98 -24.24 1.64 10.23
C GLU A 98 -24.64 0.37 9.47
N GLY A 99 -24.26 -0.80 9.98
CA GLY A 99 -24.60 -2.10 9.39
C GLY A 99 -23.77 -2.50 8.18
N LYS A 100 -22.78 -1.69 7.75
CA LYS A 100 -21.76 -2.09 6.76
C LYS A 100 -20.45 -2.39 7.49
N ALA A 101 -19.64 -3.29 6.93
CA ALA A 101 -18.33 -3.61 7.49
C ALA A 101 -17.46 -2.35 7.52
N ALA A 102 -16.83 -2.11 8.68
CA ALA A 102 -15.96 -0.97 8.88
C ALA A 102 -14.63 -1.17 8.16
N GLN A 103 -14.14 -0.14 7.47
CA GLN A 103 -12.87 -0.20 6.76
C GLN A 103 -11.71 0.23 7.65
N ARG A 104 -10.63 -0.54 7.56
CA ARG A 104 -9.34 -0.28 8.20
C ARG A 104 -8.24 -0.11 7.17
N LEU A 105 -7.11 0.44 7.61
CA LEU A 105 -5.91 0.59 6.79
C LEU A 105 -5.52 -0.77 6.22
N GLY A 106 -5.34 -0.82 4.89
CA GLY A 106 -5.03 -2.04 4.14
C GLY A 106 -6.25 -2.78 3.57
N ASP A 107 -7.48 -2.39 3.92
CA ASP A 107 -8.68 -2.97 3.30
C ASP A 107 -8.94 -2.43 1.89
N VAL A 108 -8.44 -1.22 1.59
CA VAL A 108 -8.62 -0.54 0.31
C VAL A 108 -7.32 -0.57 -0.48
N ASP A 109 -7.34 -1.18 -1.65
CA ASP A 109 -6.26 -1.16 -2.63
C ASP A 109 -6.75 -0.45 -3.89
N CYS A 110 -6.11 0.65 -4.27
CA CYS A 110 -6.49 1.43 -5.44
C CYS A 110 -5.33 1.53 -6.41
N LYS A 111 -5.68 1.50 -7.70
CA LYS A 111 -4.76 1.59 -8.81
C LYS A 111 -5.11 2.79 -9.66
N VAL A 112 -4.13 3.67 -9.87
CA VAL A 112 -4.25 4.81 -10.80
C VAL A 112 -4.55 4.29 -12.19
N LYS A 113 -5.38 5.03 -12.92
CA LYS A 113 -5.71 4.79 -14.31
C LYS A 113 -4.70 5.43 -15.26
#